data_AF-A0A8H7W5I2-F1
#
_entry.id   AF-A0A8H7W5I2-F1
#
_cell.length_a   1.000
_cell.length_b   1.000
_cell.length_c   1.000
_cell.angle_alpha   90.00
_cell.angle_beta   90.00
_cell.angle_gamma   90.00
#
_symmetry.space_group_name_H-M   'P 1'
#
loop_
_entity.id
_entity.type
_entity.pdbx_description
1 polymer ?
#
loop_
_entity_poly.entity_id
_entity_poly.type
_entity_poly.pdbx_seq_one_letter_code
_entity_poly.pdbx_strand_id
1 'polypeptide(L)'
;MTIYYTSSYDGAKVTAFKPGFRMLAGYADQRTDGGITKWNAICFRCYNAPNFGGDDMVPCADDKVDTMGLPPKACPGGIRTTVRLPTFNDKSLWPKDESQPFVLSMGDSTGYGQHGDYVFGWKGDALQKAMEGSCFGANCATLKSQSFAEANKCAVQDMVKEEVDGWLENLPGVHM
;
A
#
# COMPACT_ATOMS: atom_id res chain seq x y z
N MET A 1 -1.13 -8.37 0.33
CA MET A 1 -0.61 -7.20 -0.41
C MET A 1 0.23 -7.71 -1.57
N THR A 2 -0.07 -7.29 -2.79
CA THR A 2 0.70 -7.68 -3.99
C THR A 2 1.33 -6.43 -4.58
N ILE A 3 2.65 -6.45 -4.81
CA ILE A 3 3.43 -5.32 -5.31
C ILE A 3 3.92 -5.65 -6.72
N TYR A 4 3.69 -4.74 -7.66
CA TYR A 4 4.15 -4.87 -9.05
C TYR A 4 5.14 -3.76 -9.37
N TYR A 5 6.23 -4.10 -10.06
CA TYR A 5 7.13 -3.14 -10.69
C TYR A 5 6.94 -3.27 -12.19
N THR A 6 6.49 -2.21 -12.85
CA THR A 6 6.37 -2.17 -14.31
C THR A 6 7.61 -1.55 -14.91
N SER A 7 8.13 -2.15 -15.98
CA SER A 7 9.19 -1.53 -16.78
C SER A 7 8.70 -0.20 -17.37
N SER A 8 9.63 0.71 -17.63
CA SER A 8 9.33 1.97 -18.32
C SER A 8 8.74 1.72 -19.71
N TYR A 9 7.67 2.42 -20.06
CA TYR A 9 7.03 2.30 -21.37
C TYR A 9 7.86 2.90 -22.52
N ASP A 10 8.80 3.78 -22.20
CA ASP A 10 9.65 4.53 -23.15
C ASP A 10 11.08 3.97 -23.25
N GLY A 11 11.35 2.82 -22.61
CA GLY A 11 12.68 2.20 -22.59
C GLY A 11 13.71 2.93 -21.73
N ALA A 12 13.30 3.87 -20.87
CA ALA A 12 14.19 4.51 -19.93
C ALA A 12 14.88 3.49 -18.99
N LYS A 13 16.16 3.71 -18.71
CA LYS A 13 16.88 2.86 -17.75
C LYS A 13 16.35 3.13 -16.34
N VAL A 14 15.71 2.14 -15.74
CA VAL A 14 15.19 2.24 -14.38
C VAL A 14 16.28 1.84 -13.37
N THR A 15 16.42 2.64 -12.32
CA THR A 15 17.34 2.37 -11.22
C THR A 15 16.53 2.01 -9.98
N ALA A 16 16.87 0.89 -9.35
CA ALA A 16 16.28 0.46 -8.10
C ALA A 16 16.54 1.48 -7.00
N PHE A 17 15.61 1.57 -6.06
CA PHE A 17 15.76 2.44 -4.91
C PHE A 17 16.98 2.05 -4.07
N LYS A 18 17.61 3.04 -3.43
CA LYS A 18 18.71 2.79 -2.50
C LYS A 18 18.15 2.24 -1.17
N PRO A 19 18.94 1.45 -0.41
CA PRO A 19 18.60 1.10 0.96
C PRO A 19 18.18 2.31 1.79
N GLY A 20 17.11 2.16 2.57
CA GLY A 20 16.52 3.24 3.37
C GLY A 20 15.59 4.17 2.60
N PHE A 21 15.33 3.93 1.31
CA PHE A 21 14.28 4.63 0.58
C PHE A 21 12.90 4.28 1.16
N ARG A 22 12.11 5.32 1.42
CA ARG A 22 10.76 5.24 1.98
C ARG A 22 9.85 6.14 1.19
N MET A 23 8.64 5.72 0.85
CA MET A 23 7.62 6.58 0.25
C MET A 23 6.36 6.55 1.12
N LEU A 24 5.70 7.69 1.23
CA LEU A 24 4.42 7.86 1.91
C LEU A 24 3.36 8.20 0.87
N ALA A 25 2.21 7.54 0.96
CA ALA A 25 0.98 7.95 0.28
C ALA A 25 -0.09 8.25 1.33
N GLY A 26 -0.73 9.41 1.22
CA GLY A 26 -1.69 9.87 2.22
C GLY A 26 -1.04 10.51 3.44
N TYR A 27 -1.84 10.79 4.47
CA TYR A 27 -1.45 11.49 5.69
C TYR A 27 -2.33 10.95 6.82
N ALA A 28 -1.69 10.28 7.78
CA ALA A 28 -2.38 9.52 8.81
C ALA A 28 -3.28 10.39 9.71
N ASP A 29 -3.00 11.69 9.83
CA ASP A 29 -3.75 12.62 10.67
C ASP A 29 -4.84 13.39 9.91
N GLN A 30 -4.97 13.20 8.59
CA GLN A 30 -6.01 13.90 7.83
C GLN A 30 -7.39 13.37 8.20
N ARG A 31 -8.32 14.27 8.56
CA ARG A 31 -9.73 13.96 8.87
C ARG A 31 -10.73 14.77 8.06
N THR A 32 -10.25 15.70 7.23
CA THR A 32 -11.07 16.57 6.38
C THR A 32 -10.47 16.62 4.97
N ASP A 33 -11.26 17.03 3.99
CA ASP A 33 -10.78 17.22 2.62
C ASP A 33 -9.76 18.38 2.51
N GLY A 34 -8.91 18.36 1.48
CA GLY A 34 -8.04 19.49 1.09
C GLY A 34 -6.53 19.33 1.30
N GLY A 35 -6.06 18.35 2.06
CA GLY A 35 -4.61 18.09 2.25
C GLY A 35 -4.02 17.11 1.22
N ILE A 36 -4.86 16.27 0.64
CA ILE A 36 -4.49 15.09 -0.14
C ILE A 36 -5.45 14.95 -1.33
N THR A 37 -4.90 14.64 -2.50
CA THR A 37 -5.62 14.51 -3.79
C THR A 37 -5.41 13.12 -4.39
N LYS A 38 -6.23 12.67 -5.34
CA LYS A 38 -6.07 11.35 -6.00
C LYS A 38 -4.70 11.08 -6.65
N TRP A 39 -3.84 12.09 -6.72
CA TRP A 39 -2.50 12.03 -7.30
C TRP A 39 -1.38 11.81 -6.29
N ASN A 40 -1.60 12.09 -5.00
CA ASN A 40 -0.63 11.95 -3.91
C ASN A 40 -1.17 11.10 -2.75
N ALA A 41 -2.11 10.20 -3.04
CA ALA A 41 -2.99 9.59 -2.05
C ALA A 41 -3.44 8.17 -2.32
N ILE A 42 -4.19 7.69 -1.35
CA ILE A 42 -5.08 6.54 -1.44
C ILE A 42 -6.39 6.98 -2.09
N CYS A 43 -6.92 6.16 -2.99
CA CYS A 43 -8.33 6.25 -3.37
C CYS A 43 -9.00 4.87 -3.33
N PHE A 44 -10.31 4.91 -3.17
CA PHE A 44 -11.17 3.75 -3.01
C PHE A 44 -12.04 3.60 -4.25
N ARG A 45 -12.04 2.39 -4.81
CA ARG A 45 -12.97 2.00 -5.86
C ARG A 45 -14.09 1.15 -5.28
N CYS A 46 -15.32 1.51 -5.59
CA CYS A 46 -16.50 0.74 -5.25
C CYS A 46 -16.91 -0.16 -6.42
N TYR A 47 -16.70 -1.48 -6.31
CA TYR A 47 -17.11 -2.41 -7.37
C TYR A 47 -18.63 -2.43 -7.52
N ASN A 48 -19.10 -2.22 -8.76
CA ASN A 48 -20.53 -2.07 -9.07
C ASN A 48 -21.22 -3.41 -9.42
N ALA A 49 -20.51 -4.55 -9.42
CA ALA A 49 -21.11 -5.89 -9.52
C ALA A 49 -20.49 -6.86 -8.49
N PRO A 50 -21.18 -7.98 -8.15
CA PRO A 50 -20.69 -8.96 -7.18
C PRO A 50 -19.32 -9.57 -7.53
N ASN A 51 -18.64 -10.14 -6.53
CA ASN A 51 -17.37 -10.87 -6.68
C ASN A 51 -16.26 -10.06 -7.37
N PHE A 52 -16.04 -8.81 -6.94
CA PHE A 52 -15.08 -7.87 -7.54
C PHE A 52 -15.33 -7.60 -9.04
N GLY A 53 -16.55 -7.86 -9.52
CA GLY A 53 -16.93 -7.69 -10.90
C GLY A 53 -17.41 -6.28 -11.24
N GLY A 54 -17.67 -6.07 -12.53
CA GLY A 54 -18.19 -4.81 -13.06
C GLY A 54 -17.07 -3.92 -13.57
N ASP A 55 -16.94 -2.70 -13.05
CA ASP A 55 -15.91 -1.74 -13.48
C ASP A 55 -14.50 -2.11 -12.96
N ASP A 56 -13.72 -2.73 -13.83
CA ASP A 56 -12.35 -3.18 -13.61
C ASP A 56 -11.29 -2.27 -14.25
N MET A 57 -11.69 -1.05 -14.67
CA MET A 57 -10.79 -0.07 -15.27
C MET A 57 -9.69 0.39 -14.32
N VAL A 58 -8.81 1.27 -14.82
CA VAL A 58 -7.72 1.85 -14.04
C VAL A 58 -8.29 2.52 -12.78
N PRO A 59 -7.88 2.11 -11.56
CA PRO A 59 -8.40 2.70 -10.34
C PRO A 59 -7.96 4.15 -10.18
N CYS A 60 -8.78 4.95 -9.50
CA CYS A 60 -8.56 6.37 -9.25
C CYS A 60 -8.48 7.22 -10.53
N ALA A 61 -9.33 6.87 -11.49
CA ALA A 61 -9.45 7.53 -12.79
C ALA A 61 -10.91 7.86 -13.17
N ASP A 62 -11.89 7.22 -12.53
CA ASP A 62 -13.32 7.47 -12.78
C ASP A 62 -14.00 7.97 -11.50
N ASP A 63 -14.31 9.27 -11.47
CA ASP A 63 -14.93 9.94 -10.32
C ASP A 63 -16.37 9.42 -10.00
N LYS A 64 -16.96 8.54 -10.83
CA LYS A 64 -18.26 7.89 -10.55
C LYS A 64 -18.15 6.66 -9.66
N VAL A 65 -17.02 5.97 -9.71
CA VAL A 65 -16.78 4.71 -8.99
C VAL A 65 -15.58 4.79 -8.06
N ASP A 66 -14.75 5.84 -8.19
CA ASP A 66 -13.60 6.14 -7.36
C ASP A 66 -13.87 7.32 -6.42
N THR A 67 -13.45 7.20 -5.16
CA THR A 67 -13.58 8.22 -4.13
C THR A 67 -12.30 8.38 -3.33
N MET A 68 -12.05 9.59 -2.81
CA MET A 68 -10.93 9.86 -1.92
C MET A 68 -11.15 9.31 -0.50
N GLY A 69 -12.39 9.36 -0.02
CA GLY A 69 -12.81 8.72 1.22
C GLY A 69 -13.49 7.38 0.96
N LEU A 70 -13.95 6.74 2.03
CA LEU A 70 -14.76 5.52 1.94
C LEU A 70 -16.01 5.79 1.08
N PRO A 71 -16.40 4.84 0.20
CA PRO A 71 -17.61 4.98 -0.59
C PRO A 71 -18.83 5.19 0.33
N PRO A 72 -19.68 6.20 0.06
CA PRO A 72 -20.84 6.50 0.91
C PRO A 72 -21.99 5.48 0.75
N LYS A 73 -21.74 4.38 0.04
CA LYS A 73 -22.71 3.33 -0.29
C LYS A 73 -22.04 1.96 -0.21
N ALA A 74 -22.84 0.93 0.05
CA ALA A 74 -22.39 -0.45 -0.05
C ALA A 74 -21.94 -0.78 -1.49
N CYS A 75 -20.81 -1.48 -1.60
CA CYS A 75 -20.23 -1.88 -2.88
C CYS A 75 -20.53 -3.37 -3.13
N PRO A 76 -21.36 -3.71 -4.14
CA PRO A 76 -21.73 -5.11 -4.43
C PRO A 76 -20.55 -6.08 -4.53
N GLY A 77 -19.43 -5.63 -5.10
CA GLY A 77 -18.22 -6.44 -5.25
C GLY A 77 -17.13 -6.15 -4.22
N GLY A 78 -17.44 -5.37 -3.18
CA GLY A 78 -16.47 -4.89 -2.22
C GLY A 78 -15.74 -3.61 -2.64
N ILE A 79 -14.78 -3.19 -1.82
CA ILE A 79 -13.99 -1.97 -1.99
C ILE A 79 -12.56 -2.35 -2.38
N ARG A 80 -12.03 -1.72 -3.42
CA ARG A 80 -10.61 -1.79 -3.78
C ARG A 80 -9.91 -0.52 -3.34
N THR A 81 -8.98 -0.64 -2.41
CA THR A 81 -8.08 0.46 -2.03
C THR A 81 -6.87 0.49 -2.97
N THR A 82 -6.57 1.65 -3.55
CA THR A 82 -5.38 1.87 -4.37
C THR A 82 -4.51 2.92 -3.72
N VAL A 83 -3.29 2.53 -3.35
CA VAL A 83 -2.28 3.41 -2.76
C VAL A 83 -1.38 3.92 -3.88
N ARG A 84 -1.43 5.23 -4.18
CA ARG A 84 -0.51 5.85 -5.15
C ARG A 84 0.61 6.58 -4.44
N LEU A 85 1.82 6.07 -4.60
CA LEU A 85 3.03 6.70 -4.09
C LEU A 85 3.46 7.78 -5.11
N PRO A 86 3.47 9.07 -4.75
CA PRO A 86 3.85 10.12 -5.68
C PRO A 86 5.31 9.98 -6.12
N THR A 87 5.64 10.33 -7.36
CA THR A 87 6.99 10.25 -7.94
C THR A 87 8.03 11.14 -7.27
N PHE A 88 7.64 11.97 -6.29
CA PHE A 88 8.52 12.88 -5.59
C PHE A 88 8.53 12.56 -4.10
N ASN A 89 9.67 12.06 -3.68
CA ASN A 89 9.94 11.66 -2.32
C ASN A 89 10.51 12.87 -1.57
N ASP A 90 9.68 13.57 -0.80
CA ASP A 90 10.20 14.63 0.06
C ASP A 90 10.94 14.00 1.24
N LYS A 91 12.26 14.26 1.31
CA LYS A 91 13.12 13.76 2.38
C LYS A 91 12.81 14.42 3.72
N SER A 92 12.16 15.58 3.73
CA SER A 92 11.77 16.29 4.96
C SER A 92 10.76 15.49 5.80
N LEU A 93 9.99 14.59 5.17
CA LEU A 93 8.99 13.74 5.83
C LEU A 93 9.59 12.54 6.57
N TRP A 94 10.91 12.30 6.47
CA TRP A 94 11.59 11.14 7.04
C TRP A 94 12.85 11.55 7.82
N PRO A 95 12.70 12.02 9.07
CA PRO A 95 13.84 12.46 9.87
C PRO A 95 14.80 11.29 10.15
N LYS A 96 16.11 11.58 10.11
CA LYS A 96 17.20 10.58 10.25
C LYS A 96 17.57 10.27 11.70
N ASP A 97 16.99 10.98 12.64
CA ASP A 97 17.25 10.87 14.09
C ASP A 97 16.41 9.78 14.77
N GLU A 98 15.79 8.90 13.98
CA GLU A 98 14.90 7.82 14.45
C GLU A 98 13.63 8.31 15.17
N SER A 99 13.32 9.61 15.14
CA SER A 99 12.02 10.11 15.56
C SER A 99 10.95 9.52 14.63
N GLN A 100 10.23 8.53 15.15
CA GLN A 100 9.17 7.83 14.44
C GLN A 100 7.89 8.69 14.46
N PRO A 101 7.37 9.17 13.33
CA PRO A 101 6.07 9.87 13.30
C PRO A 101 4.86 8.94 13.46
N PHE A 102 5.01 7.61 13.35
CA PHE A 102 3.86 6.72 13.35
C PHE A 102 3.17 6.62 14.71
N VAL A 103 1.87 6.92 14.70
CA VAL A 103 0.88 6.45 15.65
C VAL A 103 -0.22 5.75 14.85
N LEU A 104 -0.72 4.61 15.31
CA LEU A 104 -1.83 3.88 14.68
C LEU A 104 -2.84 3.43 15.74
N SER A 105 -4.10 3.85 15.59
CA SER A 105 -5.30 3.28 16.26
C SER A 105 -6.60 4.03 15.89
N MET A 106 -6.82 4.40 14.62
CA MET A 106 -7.46 5.71 14.35
C MET A 106 -8.99 5.82 14.27
N GLY A 107 -9.79 4.76 14.37
CA GLY A 107 -11.27 4.87 14.42
C GLY A 107 -11.90 5.72 13.30
N ASP A 108 -11.22 5.89 12.16
CA ASP A 108 -11.58 6.83 11.11
C ASP A 108 -12.69 6.25 10.21
N SER A 109 -13.89 6.80 10.32
CA SER A 109 -15.05 6.42 9.50
C SER A 109 -15.07 7.10 8.13
N THR A 110 -14.15 8.02 7.86
CA THR A 110 -14.13 8.82 6.62
C THR A 110 -13.21 8.23 5.55
N GLY A 111 -12.17 7.52 5.96
CA GLY A 111 -11.16 6.93 5.08
C GLY A 111 -10.00 7.87 4.73
N TYR A 112 -10.00 9.11 5.21
CA TYR A 112 -8.95 10.10 4.94
C TYR A 112 -7.65 9.86 5.74
N GLY A 113 -7.73 9.16 6.87
CA GLY A 113 -6.59 8.81 7.72
C GLY A 113 -5.83 7.56 7.26
N GLN A 114 -6.26 6.91 6.18
CA GLN A 114 -5.49 5.84 5.57
C GLN A 114 -4.19 6.38 4.98
N HIS A 115 -3.10 5.64 5.19
CA HIS A 115 -1.82 5.87 4.53
C HIS A 115 -1.20 4.53 4.12
N GLY A 116 -0.28 4.60 3.17
CA GLY A 116 0.50 3.45 2.74
C GLY A 116 1.98 3.78 2.79
N ASP A 117 2.72 3.01 3.58
CA ASP A 117 4.16 3.08 3.65
C ASP A 117 4.79 2.05 2.72
N TYR A 118 5.65 2.52 1.82
CA TYR A 118 6.56 1.64 1.12
C TYR A 118 7.94 1.74 1.75
N VAL A 119 8.40 0.65 2.33
CA VAL A 119 9.77 0.49 2.83
C VAL A 119 10.53 -0.41 1.87
N PHE A 120 11.65 0.08 1.35
CA PHE A 120 12.49 -0.71 0.46
C PHE A 120 13.18 -1.85 1.21
N GLY A 121 12.66 -3.07 1.04
CA GLY A 121 13.13 -4.29 1.72
C GLY A 121 13.99 -5.23 0.87
N TRP A 122 14.35 -4.86 -0.36
CA TRP A 122 15.18 -5.73 -1.21
C TRP A 122 16.61 -5.79 -0.69
N LYS A 123 17.15 -7.01 -0.60
CA LYS A 123 18.52 -7.24 -0.14
C LYS A 123 19.52 -6.92 -1.25
N GLY A 124 20.45 -6.00 -0.97
CA GLY A 124 21.53 -5.65 -1.89
C GLY A 124 21.01 -5.13 -3.23
N ASP A 125 21.48 -5.73 -4.32
CA ASP A 125 21.14 -5.36 -5.69
C ASP A 125 20.00 -6.21 -6.30
N ALA A 126 19.27 -6.97 -5.47
CA ALA A 126 18.25 -7.90 -5.95
C ALA A 126 17.16 -7.23 -6.80
N LEU A 127 16.63 -6.06 -6.40
CA LEU A 127 15.64 -5.36 -7.23
C LEU A 127 16.23 -4.93 -8.57
N GLN A 128 17.47 -4.40 -8.58
CA GLN A 128 18.12 -4.00 -9.82
C GLN A 128 18.26 -5.18 -10.78
N LYS A 129 18.73 -6.33 -10.27
CA LYS A 129 18.84 -7.58 -11.04
C LYS A 129 17.50 -8.09 -11.56
N ALA A 130 16.41 -7.89 -10.81
CA ALA A 130 15.08 -8.27 -11.23
C ALA A 130 14.57 -7.40 -12.39
N MET A 131 14.80 -6.08 -12.30
CA MET A 131 14.41 -5.10 -13.32
C MET A 131 15.21 -5.26 -14.61
N GLU A 132 16.50 -5.58 -14.51
CA GLU A 132 17.37 -5.83 -15.67
C GLU A 132 17.18 -7.23 -16.28
N GLY A 133 16.72 -8.19 -15.48
CA GLY A 133 16.56 -9.60 -15.86
C GLY A 133 15.27 -9.94 -16.60
N SER A 134 14.45 -8.95 -16.97
CA SER A 134 13.13 -9.15 -17.62
C SER A 134 12.26 -10.17 -16.90
N CYS A 135 12.23 -10.11 -15.57
CA CYS A 135 11.54 -11.09 -14.74
C CYS A 135 10.01 -10.98 -14.86
N PHE A 136 9.32 -12.11 -14.89
CA PHE A 136 7.85 -12.17 -14.96
C PHE A 136 7.29 -12.92 -13.75
N GLY A 137 6.64 -12.17 -12.85
CA GLY A 137 6.11 -12.70 -11.60
C GLY A 137 7.21 -13.33 -10.73
N ALA A 138 6.96 -14.53 -10.22
CA ALA A 138 7.91 -15.27 -9.38
C ALA A 138 9.04 -15.97 -10.19
N ASN A 139 8.94 -16.00 -11.52
CA ASN A 139 9.92 -16.66 -12.38
C ASN A 139 11.00 -15.65 -12.80
N CYS A 140 12.14 -15.70 -12.12
CA CYS A 140 13.24 -14.76 -12.32
C CYS A 140 14.57 -15.48 -12.16
N ALA A 141 15.25 -15.78 -13.28
CA ALA A 141 16.49 -16.55 -13.27
C ALA A 141 17.63 -15.88 -12.49
N THR A 142 17.60 -14.54 -12.39
CA THR A 142 18.61 -13.74 -11.70
C THR A 142 18.40 -13.64 -10.18
N LEU A 143 17.26 -14.15 -9.67
CA LEU A 143 16.92 -14.10 -8.26
C LEU A 143 16.91 -15.48 -7.62
N LYS A 144 17.36 -15.53 -6.37
CA LYS A 144 17.20 -16.72 -5.53
C LYS A 144 15.76 -16.77 -5.03
N SER A 145 15.04 -17.83 -5.38
CA SER A 145 13.74 -18.16 -4.81
C SER A 145 13.87 -19.11 -3.62
N GLN A 146 12.80 -19.21 -2.85
CA GLN A 146 12.66 -20.19 -1.78
C GLN A 146 11.26 -20.82 -1.84
N SER A 147 11.10 -22.01 -1.28
CA SER A 147 9.78 -22.65 -1.19
C SER A 147 8.86 -21.90 -0.23
N PHE A 148 7.56 -22.01 -0.43
CA PHE A 148 6.57 -21.46 0.50
C PHE A 148 6.70 -22.05 1.91
N ALA A 149 7.05 -23.35 2.01
CA ALA A 149 7.30 -23.99 3.30
C ALA A 149 8.45 -23.32 4.08
N GLU A 150 9.52 -22.93 3.38
CA GLU A 150 10.64 -22.24 4.01
C GLU A 150 10.30 -20.77 4.33
N ALA A 151 9.52 -20.11 3.48
CA ALA A 151 9.03 -18.76 3.73
C ALA A 151 8.12 -18.68 4.96
N ASN A 152 7.21 -19.64 5.11
CA ASN A 152 6.25 -19.68 6.22
C ASN A 152 6.90 -19.94 7.59
N LYS A 153 8.17 -20.35 7.63
CA LYS A 153 8.95 -20.42 8.89
C LYS A 153 9.32 -19.04 9.42
N CYS A 154 9.27 -18.00 8.59
CA CYS A 154 9.47 -16.61 9.01
C CYS A 154 8.16 -16.06 9.59
N ALA A 155 8.02 -16.07 10.91
CA ALA A 155 6.90 -15.47 11.62
C ALA A 155 7.39 -14.29 12.46
N VAL A 156 6.77 -13.13 12.28
CA VAL A 156 6.95 -11.99 13.18
C VAL A 156 6.11 -12.27 14.43
N GLN A 157 6.71 -12.11 15.61
CA GLN A 157 5.98 -12.27 16.86
C GLN A 157 4.88 -11.20 16.96
N ASP A 158 3.75 -11.55 17.57
CA ASP A 158 2.74 -10.54 17.90
C ASP A 158 3.32 -9.54 18.91
N MET A 159 3.33 -8.27 18.49
CA MET A 159 3.88 -7.15 19.26
C MET A 159 2.80 -6.39 20.02
N VAL A 160 1.53 -6.47 19.59
CA VAL A 160 0.42 -5.66 20.12
C VAL A 160 -0.36 -6.44 21.18
N LYS A 161 -0.37 -7.78 21.11
CA LYS A 161 -1.05 -8.67 22.07
C LYS A 161 -2.52 -8.30 22.28
N GLU A 162 -3.22 -8.03 21.18
CA GLU A 162 -4.64 -7.72 21.16
C GLU A 162 -5.44 -8.92 20.64
N GLU A 163 -6.65 -9.12 21.18
CA GLU A 163 -7.56 -10.14 20.66
C GLU A 163 -8.15 -9.66 19.33
N VAL A 164 -7.64 -10.21 18.24
CA VAL A 164 -8.04 -9.87 16.86
C VAL A 164 -8.87 -10.96 16.18
N ASP A 165 -9.02 -12.09 16.85
CA ASP A 165 -9.74 -13.26 16.35
C ASP A 165 -11.11 -13.38 17.02
N GLY A 166 -12.13 -13.78 16.24
CA GLY A 166 -13.48 -14.04 16.75
C GLY A 166 -14.45 -12.85 16.62
N TRP A 167 -15.57 -12.94 17.36
CA TRP A 167 -16.56 -11.86 17.42
C TRP A 167 -16.08 -10.82 18.43
N LEU A 168 -15.61 -9.69 17.92
CA LEU A 168 -15.12 -8.60 18.73
C LEU A 168 -16.27 -7.64 19.07
N GLU A 169 -16.38 -7.25 20.34
CA GLU A 169 -17.37 -6.26 20.79
C GLU A 169 -17.03 -4.85 20.31
N ASN A 170 -15.75 -4.57 20.08
CA ASN A 170 -15.22 -3.28 19.61
C ASN A 170 -14.13 -3.52 18.56
N LEU A 171 -13.82 -2.49 17.77
CA LEU A 171 -12.76 -2.56 16.78
C LEU A 171 -11.38 -2.58 17.46
N PRO A 172 -10.47 -3.48 17.04
CA PRO A 172 -9.08 -3.47 17.50
C PRO A 172 -8.42 -2.09 17.38
N GLY A 173 -7.67 -1.71 18.41
CA GLY A 173 -7.01 -0.41 18.54
C GLY A 173 -7.91 0.73 19.01
N VAL A 174 -9.24 0.61 18.98
CA VAL A 174 -10.14 1.69 19.45
C VAL A 174 -10.48 1.48 20.92
N HIS A 175 -9.57 1.86 21.81
CA HIS A 175 -9.89 1.96 23.24
C HIS A 175 -10.68 3.26 23.46
N MET A 176 -11.99 3.13 23.71
CA MET A 176 -12.84 4.24 24.18
C MET A 176 -12.56 4.57 25.65
#